data_AF-A0A524L6J9-F1
#
_entry.id   AF-A0A524L6J9-F1
#
_cell.length_a   1.000
_cell.length_b   1.000
_cell.length_c   1.000
_cell.angle_alpha   90.00
_cell.angle_beta   90.00
_cell.angle_gamma   90.00
#
_symmetry.space_group_name_H-M   'P 1'
#
loop_
_entity.id
_entity.type
_entity.pdbx_description
1 polymer ?
#
loop_
_entity_poly.entity_id
_entity_poly.type
_entity_poly.pdbx_seq_one_letter_code
_entity_poly.pdbx_strand_id
1 'polypeptide(L)'
;MTLFEEYKKSLKMVEAEELFDLIFYRPLAFLFVKSVYKTKITPNQVTWLALLIGVIGALNFMQGTAEAFFLGAILLIIYDVLDCSDGQLARLNHNGTLTGRIVDGFADYIVTITAYIGI
;
A
#
# COMPACT_ATOMS: atom_id res chain seq x y z
N MET A 1 12.17 9.10 -20.42
CA MET A 1 12.73 8.20 -19.38
C MET A 1 12.35 6.78 -19.75
N THR A 2 13.20 5.80 -19.44
CA THR A 2 12.80 4.38 -19.57
C THR A 2 11.88 4.01 -18.40
N LEU A 3 11.06 2.97 -18.57
CA LEU A 3 10.15 2.49 -17.51
C LEU A 3 10.91 2.15 -16.22
N PHE A 4 12.12 1.61 -16.37
CA PHE A 4 13.01 1.26 -15.27
C PHE A 4 13.51 2.49 -14.49
N GLU A 5 13.81 3.59 -15.18
CA GLU A 5 14.20 4.84 -14.54
C GLU A 5 13.04 5.47 -13.76
N GLU A 6 11.80 5.39 -14.27
CA GLU A 6 10.61 5.84 -13.54
C GLU A 6 10.37 4.99 -12.29
N TYR A 7 10.48 3.66 -12.42
CA TYR A 7 10.40 2.74 -11.30
C TYR A 7 11.41 3.10 -10.22
N LYS A 8 12.69 3.22 -10.58
CA LYS A 8 13.78 3.54 -9.64
C LYS A 8 13.57 4.88 -8.93
N LYS A 9 13.07 5.90 -9.63
CA LYS A 9 12.73 7.21 -9.02
C LYS A 9 11.52 7.14 -8.08
N SER A 10 10.63 6.19 -8.29
CA SER A 10 9.46 5.99 -7.44
C SER A 10 9.78 5.23 -6.14
N LEU A 11 10.94 4.57 -6.03
CA LEU A 11 11.32 3.85 -4.81
C LEU A 11 11.62 4.82 -3.65
N LYS A 12 11.35 4.36 -2.42
CA LYS A 12 11.88 5.00 -1.21
C LYS A 12 13.36 4.60 -1.08
N MET A 13 14.04 5.09 -0.04
CA MET A 13 15.43 4.73 0.27
C MET A 13 15.61 3.21 0.25
N VAL A 14 16.21 2.68 -0.82
CA VAL A 14 16.26 1.24 -1.13
C VAL A 14 16.98 0.44 -0.04
N GLU A 15 17.92 1.08 0.66
CA GLU A 15 18.71 0.49 1.74
C GLU A 15 17.91 0.21 3.02
N ALA A 16 16.75 0.84 3.19
CA ALA A 16 15.91 0.71 4.38
C ALA A 16 14.74 -0.27 4.16
N GLU A 17 14.67 -0.93 3.00
CA GLU A 17 13.54 -1.79 2.64
C GLU A 17 13.86 -3.26 2.68
N GLU A 18 12.83 -4.04 2.98
CA GLU A 18 12.93 -5.49 2.93
C GLU A 18 13.02 -5.95 1.48
N LEU A 19 13.78 -7.03 1.26
CA LEU A 19 13.97 -7.59 -0.07
C LEU A 19 12.63 -7.99 -0.71
N PHE A 20 11.68 -8.48 0.10
CA PHE A 20 10.38 -8.92 -0.39
C PHE A 20 9.54 -7.76 -0.94
N ASP A 21 9.57 -6.59 -0.29
CA ASP A 21 8.90 -5.38 -0.77
C ASP A 21 9.42 -4.98 -2.16
N LEU A 22 10.74 -4.99 -2.33
CA LEU A 22 11.41 -4.58 -3.56
C LEU A 22 11.10 -5.51 -4.75
N ILE A 23 10.87 -6.80 -4.50
CA ILE A 23 10.63 -7.80 -5.55
C ILE A 23 9.14 -8.06 -5.82
N PHE A 24 8.27 -7.83 -4.84
CA PHE A 24 6.86 -8.22 -4.94
C PHE A 24 5.92 -7.01 -4.85
N TYR A 25 5.86 -6.34 -3.70
CA TYR A 25 4.91 -5.26 -3.48
C TYR A 25 5.18 -4.04 -4.35
N ARG A 26 6.44 -3.60 -4.44
CA ARG A 26 6.79 -2.38 -5.18
C ARG A 26 6.65 -2.47 -6.69
N PRO A 27 6.99 -3.59 -7.36
CA PRO A 27 6.69 -3.76 -8.77
C PRO A 27 5.19 -3.74 -9.05
N LEU A 28 4.37 -4.42 -8.24
CA LEU A 28 2.92 -4.42 -8.38
C LEU A 28 2.33 -3.03 -8.13
N ALA A 29 2.81 -2.36 -7.09
CA ALA A 29 2.43 -0.99 -6.75
C ALA A 29 2.75 -0.05 -7.92
N PHE A 30 3.91 -0.19 -8.54
CA PHE A 30 4.30 0.64 -9.66
C PHE A 30 3.37 0.43 -10.86
N LEU A 31 2.97 -0.82 -11.15
CA LEU A 31 1.98 -1.10 -12.21
C LEU A 31 0.64 -0.41 -11.91
N PHE A 32 0.16 -0.49 -10.67
CA PHE A 32 -1.04 0.23 -10.24
C PHE A 32 -0.87 1.74 -10.43
N VAL A 33 0.23 2.32 -9.93
CA VAL A 33 0.55 3.74 -10.08
C VAL A 33 0.55 4.16 -11.54
N LYS A 34 1.15 3.38 -12.46
CA LYS A 34 1.13 3.67 -13.90
C LYS A 34 -0.28 3.72 -14.48
N SER A 35 -1.20 2.88 -13.98
CA SER A 35 -2.60 2.87 -14.42
C SER A 35 -3.35 4.12 -13.97
N VAL A 36 -3.06 4.64 -12.76
CA VAL A 36 -3.75 5.80 -12.18
C VAL A 36 -3.02 7.12 -12.41
N TYR A 37 -1.76 7.10 -12.85
CA TYR A 37 -0.88 8.28 -12.96
C TYR A 37 -1.46 9.41 -13.83
N LYS A 38 -2.21 9.06 -14.88
CA LYS A 38 -2.84 10.04 -15.79
C LYS A 38 -4.20 10.55 -15.29
N THR A 39 -4.66 10.08 -14.14
CA THR A 39 -5.96 10.47 -13.55
C THR A 39 -5.79 11.60 -12.53
N LYS A 40 -6.89 12.04 -11.91
CA LYS A 40 -6.86 13.04 -10.82
C LYS A 40 -6.74 12.42 -9.42
N ILE A 41 -6.46 11.11 -9.34
CA ILE A 41 -6.32 10.40 -8.06
C ILE A 41 -5.10 10.93 -7.31
N THR A 42 -5.27 11.29 -6.04
CA THR A 42 -4.21 11.79 -5.17
C THR A 42 -3.60 10.67 -4.32
N PRO A 43 -2.35 10.82 -3.85
CA PRO A 43 -1.73 9.85 -2.94
C PRO A 43 -2.61 9.55 -1.72
N ASN A 44 -3.12 10.58 -1.05
CA ASN A 44 -3.97 10.41 0.14
C ASN A 44 -5.25 9.62 -0.16
N GLN A 45 -5.81 9.72 -1.37
CA GLN A 45 -6.97 8.89 -1.75
C GLN A 45 -6.61 7.41 -1.87
N VAL A 46 -5.39 7.12 -2.33
CA VAL A 46 -4.86 5.75 -2.35
C VAL A 46 -4.64 5.26 -0.92
N THR A 47 -4.08 6.07 -0.02
CA THR A 47 -3.94 5.74 1.42
C THR A 47 -5.28 5.37 2.06
N TRP A 48 -6.33 6.18 1.85
CA TRP A 48 -7.65 5.91 2.42
C TRP A 48 -8.28 4.63 1.85
N LEU A 49 -8.06 4.35 0.56
CA LEU A 49 -8.51 3.11 -0.06
C LEU A 49 -7.76 1.90 0.50
N ALA A 50 -6.44 2.01 0.66
CA ALA A 50 -5.60 0.99 1.27
C ALA A 50 -6.09 0.69 2.69
N LEU A 51 -6.27 1.72 3.52
CA LEU A 51 -6.80 1.58 4.89
C LEU A 51 -8.13 0.82 4.93
N LEU A 52 -9.08 1.19 4.06
CA LEU A 52 -10.38 0.54 4.00
C LEU A 52 -10.24 -0.96 3.68
N ILE A 53 -9.43 -1.30 2.67
CA ILE A 53 -9.19 -2.68 2.25
C ILE A 53 -8.48 -3.46 3.36
N GLY A 54 -7.46 -2.87 3.98
CA GLY A 54 -6.69 -3.47 5.06
C GLY A 54 -7.55 -3.76 6.29
N VAL A 55 -8.39 -2.82 6.71
CA VAL A 55 -9.33 -3.01 7.84
C VAL A 55 -10.36 -4.10 7.52
N ILE A 56 -10.96 -4.10 6.33
CA ILE A 56 -11.89 -5.15 5.93
C ILE A 56 -11.19 -6.51 5.93
N GLY A 57 -9.98 -6.60 5.38
CA GLY A 57 -9.17 -7.81 5.37
C GLY A 57 -8.87 -8.32 6.77
N ALA A 58 -8.38 -7.44 7.65
CA ALA A 58 -8.06 -7.75 9.03
C ALA A 58 -9.29 -8.22 9.84
N LEU A 59 -10.44 -7.56 9.68
CA LEU A 59 -11.69 -7.96 10.35
C LEU A 59 -12.20 -9.34 9.91
N ASN A 60 -11.80 -9.83 8.72
CA ASN A 60 -12.18 -11.18 8.31
C ASN A 60 -11.60 -12.26 9.23
N PHE A 61 -10.43 -12.04 9.83
CA PHE A 61 -9.80 -13.01 10.74
C PHE A 61 -10.67 -13.32 11.97
N MET A 62 -11.47 -12.34 12.43
CA MET A 62 -12.38 -12.52 13.57
C MET A 62 -13.45 -13.59 13.33
N GLN A 63 -13.73 -13.97 12.09
CA GLN A 63 -14.74 -15.00 11.78
C GLN A 63 -14.28 -16.42 12.13
N GLY A 64 -12.98 -16.65 12.27
CA GLY A 64 -12.43 -17.94 12.70
C GLY A 64 -12.59 -19.11 11.71
N THR A 65 -13.01 -18.84 10.47
CA THR A 65 -13.16 -19.86 9.41
C THR A 65 -11.98 -19.81 8.42
N ALA A 66 -11.64 -20.96 7.83
CA ALA A 66 -10.53 -21.04 6.88
C ALA A 66 -10.73 -20.13 5.66
N GLU A 67 -11.96 -20.01 5.17
CA GLU A 67 -12.33 -19.15 4.05
C GLU A 67 -12.13 -17.68 4.40
N ALA A 68 -12.48 -17.26 5.62
CA ALA A 68 -12.30 -15.88 6.06
C ALA A 68 -10.82 -15.54 6.27
N PHE A 69 -10.02 -16.47 6.81
CA PHE A 69 -8.56 -16.31 6.86
C PHE A 69 -7.95 -16.16 5.47
N PHE A 70 -8.36 -16.98 4.51
CA PHE A 70 -7.86 -16.89 3.15
C PHE A 70 -8.22 -15.55 2.49
N LEU A 71 -9.48 -15.13 2.60
CA LEU A 71 -9.93 -13.84 2.06
C LEU A 71 -9.23 -12.66 2.74
N GLY A 72 -9.09 -12.69 4.07
CA GLY A 72 -8.38 -11.66 4.84
C GLY A 72 -6.92 -11.51 4.41
N ALA A 73 -6.22 -12.64 4.23
CA ALA A 73 -4.83 -12.63 3.76
C ALA A 73 -4.69 -12.02 2.36
N ILE A 74 -5.59 -12.36 1.42
CA ILE A 74 -5.58 -11.74 0.08
C ILE A 74 -5.80 -10.23 0.16
N LEU A 75 -6.75 -9.78 0.99
CA LEU A 75 -7.05 -8.36 1.15
C LEU A 75 -5.87 -7.60 1.78
N LEU A 76 -5.14 -8.21 2.73
CA LEU A 76 -3.93 -7.61 3.30
C LEU A 76 -2.81 -7.49 2.26
N ILE A 77 -2.61 -8.49 1.40
CA ILE A 77 -1.66 -8.38 0.28
C ILE A 77 -2.03 -7.23 -0.66
N ILE A 78 -3.33 -7.05 -0.96
CA ILE A 78 -3.80 -5.93 -1.79
C ILE A 78 -3.55 -4.59 -1.07
N TYR A 79 -3.80 -4.54 0.24
CA TYR A 79 -3.51 -3.37 1.07
C TYR A 79 -2.02 -2.99 0.98
N ASP A 80 -1.08 -3.92 1.19
CA ASP A 80 0.37 -3.65 1.13
C ASP A 80 0.81 -3.10 -0.25
N VAL A 81 0.21 -3.61 -1.34
CA VAL A 81 0.45 -3.08 -2.70
C VAL A 81 -0.03 -1.63 -2.83
N LEU A 82 -1.22 -1.32 -2.30
CA LEU A 82 -1.80 0.03 -2.39
C LEU A 82 -1.07 1.01 -1.46
N ASP A 83 -0.66 0.56 -0.29
CA ASP A 83 0.18 1.30 0.64
C ASP A 83 1.49 1.72 -0.02
N CYS A 84 2.21 0.76 -0.62
CA CYS A 84 3.39 1.07 -1.42
C CYS A 84 3.13 2.03 -2.60
N SER A 85 1.91 2.00 -3.16
CA SER A 85 1.52 2.78 -4.33
C SER A 85 1.34 4.25 -4.02
N ASP A 86 0.84 4.62 -2.84
CA ASP A 86 0.58 6.02 -2.52
C ASP A 86 1.88 6.84 -2.50
N GLY A 87 2.95 6.27 -1.93
CA GLY A 87 4.25 6.91 -1.81
C GLY A 87 4.95 6.96 -3.15
N GLN A 88 4.82 5.91 -3.96
CA GLN A 88 5.30 5.90 -5.34
C GLN A 88 4.61 6.98 -6.17
N LEU A 89 3.28 7.09 -6.06
CA LEU A 89 2.49 8.13 -6.74
C LEU A 89 2.89 9.53 -6.27
N ALA A 90 3.07 9.74 -4.96
CA ALA A 90 3.49 11.00 -4.37
C ALA A 90 4.87 11.47 -4.87
N ARG A 91 5.82 10.53 -5.00
CA ARG A 91 7.17 10.80 -5.50
C ARG A 91 7.16 11.11 -7.00
N LEU A 92 6.40 10.36 -7.79
CA LEU A 92 6.30 10.58 -9.24
C LEU A 92 5.52 11.84 -9.61
N ASN A 93 4.54 12.25 -8.80
CA ASN A 93 3.80 13.50 -8.98
C ASN A 93 4.47 14.71 -8.33
N HIS A 94 5.57 14.49 -7.58
CA HIS A 94 6.25 15.53 -6.79
C HIS A 94 5.30 16.31 -5.86
N ASN A 95 4.28 15.63 -5.32
CA ASN A 95 3.22 16.24 -4.51
C ASN A 95 3.05 15.59 -3.12
N GLY A 96 4.05 14.83 -2.67
CA GLY A 96 4.08 14.27 -1.32
C GLY A 96 4.13 15.36 -0.23
N THR A 97 3.40 15.15 0.86
CA THR A 97 3.30 16.10 1.98
C THR A 97 3.69 15.43 3.30
N LEU A 98 4.12 16.23 4.29
CA LEU A 98 4.40 15.72 5.64
C LEU A 98 3.14 15.13 6.29
N THR A 99 2.00 15.83 6.16
CA THR A 99 0.72 15.34 6.66
C THR A 99 0.33 14.02 6.01
N GLY A 100 0.51 13.88 4.70
CA GLY A 100 0.27 12.62 3.98
C GLY A 100 1.09 11.47 4.57
N ARG A 101 2.39 11.68 4.83
CA ARG A 101 3.27 10.68 5.46
C ARG A 101 2.83 10.30 6.88
N ILE A 102 2.25 11.23 7.64
CA ILE A 102 1.73 10.94 8.98
C ILE A 102 0.44 10.12 8.88
N VAL A 103 -0.45 10.45 7.94
CA VAL A 103 -1.70 9.72 7.71
C VAL A 103 -1.42 8.29 7.23
N ASP A 104 -0.46 8.13 6.31
CA ASP A 104 0.09 6.87 5.83
C ASP A 104 0.52 5.95 7.00
N GLY A 105 1.49 6.39 7.81
CA GLY A 105 1.91 5.60 8.96
C GLY A 105 0.82 5.37 10.02
N PHE A 106 -0.15 6.27 10.16
CA PHE A 106 -1.31 6.06 11.05
C PHE A 106 -2.26 4.97 10.51
N ALA A 107 -2.47 4.93 9.18
CA ALA A 107 -3.24 3.88 8.54
C ALA A 107 -2.60 2.51 8.78
N ASP A 108 -1.27 2.41 8.68
CA ASP A 108 -0.53 1.18 8.95
C ASP A 108 -0.76 0.65 10.36
N TYR A 109 -0.68 1.53 11.35
CA TYR A 109 -0.95 1.14 12.73
C TYR A 109 -2.38 0.64 12.91
N ILE A 110 -3.37 1.28 12.28
CA ILE A 110 -4.77 0.84 12.37
C ILE A 110 -4.93 -0.56 11.78
N VAL A 111 -4.45 -0.79 10.55
CA VAL A 111 -4.59 -2.09 9.88
C VAL A 111 -3.88 -3.17 10.69
N THR A 112 -2.65 -2.90 11.14
CA THR A 112 -1.85 -3.82 11.96
C THR A 112 -2.58 -4.19 13.26
N ILE A 113 -3.02 -3.20 14.04
CA ILE A 113 -3.75 -3.43 15.30
C ILE A 113 -5.03 -4.23 15.04
N THR A 114 -5.76 -3.90 13.98
CA THR A 114 -7.00 -4.61 13.61
C THR A 114 -6.70 -6.08 13.28
N ALA A 115 -5.61 -6.35 12.57
CA ALA A 115 -5.22 -7.71 12.20
C ALA A 115 -4.83 -8.53 13.43
N TYR A 116 -4.07 -7.95 14.37
CA TYR A 116 -3.70 -8.61 15.63
C TYR A 116 -4.89 -8.83 16.57
N ILE A 117 -5.91 -7.98 16.54
CA ILE A 117 -7.15 -8.23 17.29
C ILE A 117 -7.97 -9.37 16.65
N GLY A 118 -7.86 -9.52 15.33
CA GLY A 118 -8.64 -10.50 14.57
C GLY A 118 -8.10 -11.93 14.63
N ILE A 119 -6.82 -12.12 14.95
CA ILE A 119 -6.14 -13.42 15.08
C ILE A 119 -6.15 -13.86 16.54
#